data_AF-A0A9E4CSJ0-F1
#
_entry.id   AF-A0A9E4CSJ0-F1
#
_cell.length_a   1.000
_cell.length_b   1.000
_cell.length_c   1.000
_cell.angle_alpha   90.00
_cell.angle_beta   90.00
_cell.angle_gamma   90.00
#
_symmetry.space_group_name_H-M   'P 1'
#
loop_
_entity.id
_entity.type
_entity.pdbx_description
1 polymer ?
#
loop_
_entity_poly.entity_id
_entity_poly.type
_entity_poly.pdbx_seq_one_letter_code
_entity_poly.pdbx_strand_id
1 'polypeptide(L)'
;MTSRSGATWVAMLLAVLVLPAACSRGDGGRAKAEAEFTQQLVDGGLDPTVAECVVEKFFDGRTNDELNDFFLRAELTNEERAEFASLTKKCIPAVTG
;
A
#
# COMPACT_ATOMS: atom_id res chain seq x y z
N MET A 1 4.52 -35.75 -24.22
CA MET A 1 4.67 -34.47 -24.95
C MET A 1 3.79 -33.43 -24.27
N THR A 2 4.39 -32.30 -23.99
CA THR A 2 4.04 -31.27 -23.01
C THR A 2 2.98 -30.32 -23.58
N SER A 3 1.88 -30.08 -22.87
CA SER A 3 1.11 -28.85 -23.03
C SER A 3 0.60 -28.41 -21.66
N ARG A 4 1.49 -27.74 -20.91
CA ARG A 4 1.09 -26.96 -19.74
C ARG A 4 0.63 -25.62 -20.29
N SER A 5 -0.68 -25.45 -20.39
CA SER A 5 -1.30 -24.14 -20.58
C SER A 5 -0.75 -23.19 -19.52
N GLY A 6 0.03 -22.21 -19.96
CA GLY A 6 0.60 -21.18 -19.13
C GLY A 6 -0.52 -20.33 -18.55
N ALA A 7 -0.91 -20.61 -17.31
CA ALA A 7 -1.51 -19.63 -16.44
C ALA A 7 -0.38 -18.68 -16.02
N THR A 8 -0.14 -17.67 -16.85
CA THR A 8 0.71 -16.53 -16.53
C THR A 8 0.00 -15.77 -15.41
N TRP A 9 0.15 -16.23 -14.17
CA TRP A 9 -0.19 -15.41 -13.01
C TRP A 9 0.69 -14.18 -13.11
N VAL A 10 0.04 -13.06 -13.41
CA VAL A 10 0.64 -11.73 -13.39
C VAL A 10 1.23 -11.57 -11.99
N ALA A 11 2.52 -11.81 -11.87
CA ALA A 11 3.32 -11.35 -10.76
C ALA A 11 3.34 -9.83 -10.89
N MET A 12 2.27 -9.17 -10.41
CA MET A 12 2.26 -7.75 -10.12
C MET A 12 3.31 -7.54 -9.04
N LEU A 13 4.54 -7.33 -9.49
CA LEU A 13 5.63 -6.76 -8.72
C LEU A 13 5.15 -5.37 -8.32
N LEU A 14 4.51 -5.28 -7.16
CA LEU A 14 4.33 -4.06 -6.39
C LEU A 14 5.71 -3.58 -5.95
N ALA A 15 6.49 -3.05 -6.89
CA ALA A 15 7.61 -2.19 -6.60
C ALA A 15 7.04 -0.83 -6.19
N VAL A 16 6.35 -0.80 -5.05
CA VAL A 16 5.94 0.44 -4.40
C VAL A 16 7.23 1.04 -3.86
N LEU A 17 7.84 1.92 -4.65
CA LEU A 17 8.88 2.83 -4.18
C LEU A 17 8.20 3.77 -3.18
N VAL A 18 8.31 3.44 -1.89
CA VAL A 18 7.90 4.34 -0.81
C VAL A 18 8.89 5.49 -0.84
N LEU A 19 8.53 6.56 -1.54
CA LEU A 19 9.32 7.79 -1.53
C LEU A 19 9.22 8.35 -0.11
N PRO A 20 10.36 8.71 0.50
CA PRO A 20 10.32 9.26 1.84
C PRO A 20 9.50 10.54 1.80
N ALA A 21 8.37 10.55 2.50
CA ALA A 21 7.58 11.74 2.80
C ALA A 21 8.38 12.58 3.81
N ALA A 22 9.55 13.05 3.37
CA ALA A 22 10.40 13.95 4.12
C ALA A 22 9.62 15.25 4.30
N CYS A 23 9.51 15.68 5.57
CA CYS A 23 8.97 16.97 6.01
C CYS A 23 7.47 17.02 6.34
N SER A 24 6.98 16.16 7.25
CA SER A 24 5.76 16.52 7.98
C SER A 24 5.74 16.07 9.45
N ARG A 25 6.60 16.68 10.27
CA ARG A 25 6.61 16.49 11.74
C ARG A 25 5.50 17.34 12.39
N GLY A 26 4.25 16.85 12.39
CA GLY A 26 3.07 17.47 13.03
C GLY A 26 1.74 16.85 12.59
N ASP A 27 0.61 17.14 13.26
CA ASP A 27 -0.72 16.58 12.93
C ASP A 27 -1.18 16.87 11.48
N GLY A 28 -0.86 18.04 10.94
CA GLY A 28 -1.08 18.35 9.51
C GLY A 28 -0.23 17.51 8.56
N GLY A 29 0.82 16.88 9.09
CA GLY A 29 1.67 15.96 8.37
C GLY A 29 1.13 14.56 8.22
N ARG A 30 0.28 14.12 9.15
CA ARG A 30 -0.36 12.82 9.05
C ARG A 30 -1.36 12.79 7.90
N ALA A 31 -2.28 13.75 7.85
CA ALA A 31 -3.25 13.85 6.76
C ALA A 31 -2.57 14.01 5.39
N LYS A 32 -1.47 14.77 5.34
CA LYS A 32 -0.65 14.88 4.13
C LYS A 32 0.00 13.55 3.75
N ALA A 33 0.58 12.83 4.71
CA ALA A 33 1.16 11.52 4.48
C ALA A 33 0.11 10.49 4.03
N GLU A 34 -1.10 10.53 4.60
CA GLU A 34 -2.23 9.70 4.15
C GLU A 34 -2.55 10.00 2.68
N ALA A 35 -2.69 11.27 2.30
CA ALA A 35 -3.00 11.67 0.93
C ALA A 35 -1.87 11.31 -0.06
N GLU A 36 -0.61 11.62 0.28
CA GLU A 36 0.54 11.30 -0.56
C GLU A 36 0.73 9.79 -0.72
N PHE A 37 0.53 9.01 0.35
CA PHE A 37 0.65 7.56 0.27
C PHE A 37 -0.50 6.93 -0.51
N THR A 38 -1.71 7.46 -0.38
CA THR A 38 -2.86 7.05 -1.21
C THR A 38 -2.56 7.26 -2.68
N GLN A 39 -2.04 8.44 -3.04
CA GLN A 39 -1.68 8.74 -4.42
C GLN A 39 -0.59 7.80 -4.94
N GLN A 40 0.42 7.46 -4.14
CA GLN A 40 1.46 6.50 -4.53
C GLN A 40 0.89 5.10 -4.84
N LEU A 41 -0.10 4.63 -4.06
CA LEU A 41 -0.76 3.35 -4.33
C LEU A 41 -1.60 3.40 -5.62
N VAL A 42 -2.29 4.52 -5.86
CA VAL A 42 -3.06 4.74 -7.10
C VAL A 42 -2.14 4.79 -8.32
N ASP A 43 -1.04 5.53 -8.24
CA ASP A 43 -0.02 5.61 -9.30
C ASP A 43 0.64 4.24 -9.54
N GLY A 44 0.73 3.42 -8.49
CA GLY A 44 1.14 2.01 -8.54
C GLY A 44 0.11 1.06 -9.16
N GLY A 45 -1.08 1.55 -9.53
CA GLY A 45 -2.14 0.81 -10.22
C GLY A 45 -3.25 0.25 -9.33
N LEU A 46 -3.32 0.66 -8.05
CA LEU A 46 -4.44 0.30 -7.18
C LEU A 46 -5.67 1.16 -7.49
N ASP A 47 -6.87 0.58 -7.38
CA ASP A 47 -8.11 1.36 -7.48
C ASP A 47 -8.16 2.44 -6.37
N PRO A 48 -8.56 3.69 -6.65
CA PRO A 48 -8.58 4.77 -5.65
C PRO A 48 -9.35 4.42 -4.37
N THR A 49 -10.50 3.75 -4.49
CA THR A 49 -11.32 3.37 -3.33
C THR A 49 -10.61 2.32 -2.47
N VAL A 50 -9.92 1.38 -3.14
CA VAL A 50 -9.14 0.35 -2.47
C VAL A 50 -7.90 0.97 -1.81
N ALA A 51 -7.23 1.91 -2.49
CA ALA A 51 -6.08 2.64 -1.96
C ALA A 51 -6.44 3.43 -0.70
N GLU A 52 -7.53 4.21 -0.73
CA GLU A 52 -8.02 4.95 0.44
C GLU A 52 -8.29 4.01 1.62
N CYS A 53 -9.01 2.90 1.41
CA CYS A 53 -9.29 1.92 2.46
C CYS A 53 -8.01 1.27 3.02
N VAL A 54 -7.04 0.95 2.16
CA VAL A 54 -5.77 0.36 2.58
C VAL A 54 -4.98 1.36 3.43
N VAL A 55 -4.89 2.62 2.99
CA VAL A 55 -4.19 3.67 3.74
C VAL A 55 -4.88 3.93 5.07
N GLU A 56 -6.20 4.09 5.09
CA GLU A 56 -6.97 4.28 6.33
C GLU A 56 -6.66 3.17 7.33
N LYS A 57 -6.72 1.91 6.91
CA LYS A 57 -6.44 0.76 7.79
C LYS A 57 -4.97 0.62 8.18
N PHE A 58 -4.04 1.02 7.31
CA PHE A 58 -2.61 0.98 7.59
C PHE A 58 -2.23 2.05 8.62
N PHE A 59 -2.84 3.23 8.51
CA PHE A 59 -2.64 4.34 9.44
C PHE A 59 -3.38 4.12 10.76
N ASP A 60 -4.53 3.43 10.74
CA ASP A 60 -5.31 3.12 11.92
C ASP A 60 -4.49 2.35 12.97
N GLY A 61 -4.51 2.84 14.21
CA GLY A 61 -3.73 2.29 15.32
C GLY A 61 -2.22 2.56 15.30
N ARG A 62 -1.65 3.18 14.26
CA ARG A 62 -0.23 3.55 14.20
C ARG A 62 0.02 4.97 14.70
N THR A 63 1.05 5.10 15.52
CA THR A 63 1.59 6.39 15.98
C THR A 63 2.33 7.11 14.86
N ASN A 64 2.50 8.43 15.00
CA ASN A 64 3.27 9.21 14.04
C ASN A 64 4.75 8.79 13.98
N ASP A 65 5.32 8.29 15.06
CA ASP A 65 6.70 7.80 15.08
C ASP A 65 6.85 6.49 14.29
N GLU A 66 5.92 5.54 14.45
CA GLU A 66 5.89 4.30 13.65
C GLU A 66 5.70 4.58 12.15
N LEU A 67 4.86 5.56 11.81
CA LEU A 67 4.68 5.99 10.42
C LEU A 67 5.93 6.68 9.88
N ASN A 68 6.59 7.53 10.67
CA ASN A 68 7.86 8.14 10.27
C ASN A 68 8.93 7.08 9.99
N ASP A 69 9.09 6.10 10.89
CA ASP A 69 10.04 5.00 10.71
C ASP A 69 9.70 4.16 9.48
N PHE A 70 8.42 3.98 9.19
CA PHE A 70 7.96 3.34 7.97
C PHE A 70 8.41 4.12 6.72
N PHE A 71 8.10 5.42 6.65
CA PHE A 71 8.40 6.27 5.49
C PHE A 71 9.89 6.62 5.35
N LEU A 72 10.72 6.44 6.37
CA LEU A 72 12.17 6.60 6.27
C LEU A 72 12.85 5.47 5.49
N ARG A 73 12.19 4.34 5.31
CA ARG A 73 12.74 3.18 4.58
C ARG A 73 12.32 3.25 3.11
N ALA A 74 13.30 3.05 2.23
CA ALA A 74 13.08 3.06 0.78
C ALA A 74 12.35 1.82 0.26
N GLU A 75 12.35 0.74 1.03
CA GLU A 75 11.76 -0.55 0.65
C GLU A 75 10.90 -1.11 1.77
N LEU A 76 9.81 -1.76 1.37
CA LEU A 76 8.95 -2.53 2.27
C LEU A 76 9.67 -3.78 2.79
N THR A 77 9.39 -4.18 4.03
CA THR A 77 9.78 -5.50 4.53
C THR A 77 8.90 -6.61 3.93
N ASN A 78 9.27 -7.88 4.17
CA ASN A 78 8.43 -9.01 3.77
C ASN A 78 7.08 -8.99 4.51
N GLU A 79 7.11 -8.62 5.78
CA GLU A 79 5.95 -8.54 6.66
C GLU A 79 5.00 -7.44 6.20
N GLU A 80 5.53 -6.27 5.84
CA GLU A 80 4.73 -5.16 5.32
C GLU A 80 4.13 -5.49 3.96
N ARG A 81 4.87 -6.15 3.06
CA ARG A 81 4.29 -6.66 1.81
C ARG A 81 3.13 -7.61 2.07
N ALA A 82 3.27 -8.51 3.03
CA ALA A 82 2.20 -9.44 3.41
C ALA A 82 1.01 -8.70 4.04
N GLU A 83 1.27 -7.66 4.85
CA GLU A 83 0.24 -6.79 5.42
C GLU A 83 -0.53 -6.05 4.32
N PHE A 84 0.15 -5.37 3.40
CA PHE A 84 -0.50 -4.69 2.27
C PHE A 84 -1.31 -5.67 1.42
N ALA A 85 -0.78 -6.84 1.10
CA ALA A 85 -1.53 -7.86 0.37
C ALA A 85 -2.79 -8.33 1.13
N SER A 86 -2.73 -8.38 2.47
CA SER A 86 -3.87 -8.70 3.32
C SER A 86 -4.89 -7.56 3.37
N LEU A 87 -4.44 -6.32 3.51
CA LEU A 87 -5.29 -5.13 3.52
C LEU A 87 -6.00 -4.94 2.19
N THR A 88 -5.29 -5.05 1.06
CA THR A 88 -5.89 -4.96 -0.28
C THR A 88 -7.01 -5.98 -0.45
N LYS A 89 -6.82 -7.24 -0.03
CA LYS A 89 -7.88 -8.26 -0.08
C LYS A 89 -9.11 -7.91 0.76
N LYS A 90 -8.93 -7.24 1.90
CA LYS A 90 -10.02 -6.79 2.78
C LYS A 90 -10.74 -5.56 2.21
N CYS A 91 -10.02 -4.73 1.46
CA CYS A 91 -10.52 -3.48 0.90
C CYS A 91 -11.10 -3.61 -0.51
N ILE A 92 -10.81 -4.69 -1.23
CA ILE A 92 -11.51 -5.00 -2.47
C ILE A 92 -12.97 -5.30 -2.14
N PRO A 93 -13.94 -4.51 -2.65
CA PRO A 93 -15.35 -4.80 -2.46
C PRO A 93 -15.66 -6.17 -3.06
N ALA A 94 -16.48 -6.95 -2.36
CA ALA A 94 -16.96 -8.21 -2.92
C ALA A 94 -17.69 -7.90 -4.22
N VAL A 95 -17.17 -8.39 -5.34
CA VAL A 95 -17.87 -8.34 -6.61
C VAL A 95 -19.05 -9.30 -6.46
N THR A 96 -20.19 -8.79 -6.01
CA THR A 96 -21.47 -9.50 -6.13
C THR A 96 -21.82 -9.50 -7.61
N GLY A 97 -21.29 -10.50 -8.32
CA GLY A 97 -21.78 -10.93 -9.63
C GLY A 97 -22.94 -11.89 -9.49
#